data_AF-A0A6A3I543-F1
#
_entry.id   AF-A0A6A3I543-F1
#
_cell.length_a   1.000
_cell.length_b   1.000
_cell.length_c   1.000
_cell.angle_alpha   90.00
_cell.angle_beta   90.00
_cell.angle_gamma   90.00
#
_symmetry.space_group_name_H-M   'P 1'
#
loop_
_entity.id
_entity.type
_entity.pdbx_description
1 polymer ?
#
loop_
_entity_poly.entity_id
_entity_poly.type
_entity_poly.pdbx_seq_one_letter_code
_entity_poly.pdbx_strand_id
1 'polypeptide(L)'
;MRYLGAYPTEKDIMKKNLPEMQGGEPSTFVTHDRFEKKMLEVLYTNEYEPDADETLLAAFRVIDTEKKGYIEAEVMRELLTTRCTPFREKEMEGNSRSVS
;
A
#
# COMPACT_ATOMS: atom_id res chain seq x y z
N MET A 1 -2.19 0.87 8.35
CA MET A 1 -2.76 -0.27 7.58
C MET A 1 -1.65 -1.09 6.94
N ARG A 2 -0.89 -0.57 5.96
CA ARG A 2 0.23 -1.33 5.33
C ARG A 2 1.24 -1.91 6.30
N TYR A 3 1.63 -1.14 7.33
CA TYR A 3 2.53 -1.62 8.38
C TYR A 3 1.97 -2.81 9.20
N LEU A 4 0.65 -3.02 9.16
CA LEU A 4 -0.04 -4.14 9.81
C LEU A 4 -0.27 -5.32 8.85
N GLY A 5 0.31 -5.29 7.64
CA GLY A 5 0.12 -6.34 6.63
C GLY A 5 -1.15 -6.22 5.79
N ALA A 6 -1.92 -5.14 5.93
CA ALA A 6 -3.14 -4.88 5.15
C ALA A 6 -2.88 -3.83 4.05
N TYR A 7 -3.28 -4.12 2.80
CA TYR A 7 -2.96 -3.33 1.60
C TYR A 7 -4.20 -2.72 0.92
N PRO A 8 -5.00 -1.88 1.60
CA PRO A 8 -6.17 -1.25 1.00
C PRO A 8 -5.80 -0.28 -0.12
N THR A 9 -6.70 -0.16 -1.09
CA THR A 9 -6.59 0.87 -2.13
C THR A 9 -6.79 2.27 -1.54
N GLU A 10 -6.23 3.30 -2.17
CA GLU A 10 -6.44 4.69 -1.73
C GLU A 10 -7.92 5.06 -1.70
N LYS A 11 -8.69 4.55 -2.67
CA LYS A 11 -10.15 4.71 -2.73
C LYS A 11 -10.82 4.12 -1.50
N ASP A 12 -10.45 2.91 -1.07
CA ASP A 12 -11.04 2.26 0.10
C ASP A 12 -10.63 2.97 1.40
N ILE A 13 -9.39 3.48 1.48
CA ILE A 13 -8.95 4.30 2.61
C ILE A 13 -9.85 5.54 2.72
N MET A 14 -10.01 6.29 1.62
CA MET A 14 -10.75 7.56 1.63
C MET A 14 -12.27 7.40 1.75
N LYS A 15 -12.84 6.37 1.11
CA LYS A 15 -14.31 6.24 0.99
C LYS A 15 -14.94 5.28 1.99
N LYS A 16 -14.17 4.38 2.59
CA LYS A 16 -14.68 3.38 3.54
C LYS A 16 -14.05 3.56 4.92
N ASN A 17 -12.73 3.40 5.00
CA ASN A 17 -12.04 3.32 6.28
C ASN A 17 -12.03 4.65 7.05
N LEU A 18 -11.66 5.76 6.39
CA LEU A 18 -11.61 7.07 7.05
C LEU A 18 -12.97 7.55 7.59
N PRO A 19 -14.08 7.51 6.80
CA PRO A 19 -15.39 7.91 7.29
C PRO A 19 -15.86 7.14 8.53
N GLU A 20 -15.63 5.83 8.57
CA GLU A 20 -15.97 4.98 9.72
C GLU A 20 -15.21 5.38 10.99
N MET A 21 -13.96 5.83 10.85
CA MET A 21 -13.14 6.29 11.98
C MET A 21 -13.42 7.75 12.38
N GLN A 22 -13.98 8.59 11.51
CA GLN A 22 -14.20 10.02 11.78
C GLN A 22 -15.53 10.32 12.50
N GLY A 23 -16.47 9.38 12.52
CA GLY A 23 -17.66 9.44 13.40
C GLY A 23 -18.62 10.58 13.09
N GLY A 24 -18.81 10.88 11.81
CA GLY A 24 -19.91 11.71 11.29
C GLY A 24 -19.50 13.07 10.73
N GLU A 25 -18.53 13.74 11.34
CA GLU A 25 -17.99 15.02 10.83
C GLU A 25 -16.63 14.83 10.16
N PRO A 26 -16.36 15.53 9.03
CA PRO A 26 -15.03 15.51 8.41
C PRO A 26 -13.98 16.04 9.40
N SER A 27 -13.06 15.18 9.80
CA SER A 27 -11.92 15.54 10.64
C SER A 27 -10.62 15.32 9.87
N THR A 28 -9.56 16.06 10.22
CA THR A 28 -8.21 15.79 9.71
C THR A 28 -7.48 14.72 10.52
N PHE A 29 -8.04 14.32 11.66
CA PHE A 29 -7.46 13.34 12.58
C PHE A 29 -8.48 12.29 13.03
N VAL A 30 -7.97 11.12 13.42
CA VAL A 30 -8.74 10.03 14.04
C VAL A 30 -8.22 9.79 15.45
N THR A 31 -9.10 9.42 16.38
CA THR A 31 -8.68 9.03 17.73
C THR A 31 -8.08 7.63 17.70
N HIS A 32 -7.20 7.35 18.66
CA HIS A 32 -6.58 6.04 18.80
C HIS A 32 -7.62 4.92 18.89
N ASP A 33 -8.61 5.04 19.77
CA ASP A 33 -9.63 4.01 20.01
C ASP A 33 -10.41 3.63 18.74
N ARG A 34 -10.72 4.61 17.89
CA ARG A 34 -11.43 4.38 16.63
C ARG A 34 -10.52 3.74 15.58
N PHE A 35 -9.28 4.20 15.51
CA PHE A 35 -8.27 3.59 14.65
C PHE A 35 -8.01 2.13 15.04
N GLU A 36 -7.75 1.87 16.32
CA GLU A 36 -7.48 0.54 16.87
C GLU A 36 -8.64 -0.40 16.57
N LYS A 37 -9.88 0.01 16.88
CA LYS A 37 -11.06 -0.80 16.60
C LYS A 37 -11.16 -1.18 15.12
N LYS A 38 -10.92 -0.24 14.20
CA LYS A 38 -10.97 -0.51 12.76
C LYS A 38 -9.82 -1.43 12.32
N MET A 39 -8.61 -1.25 12.84
CA MET A 39 -7.48 -2.11 12.49
C MET A 39 -7.67 -3.54 12.99
N LEU A 40 -8.19 -3.73 14.21
CA LEU A 40 -8.49 -5.05 14.75
C LEU A 40 -9.54 -5.77 13.92
N GLU A 41 -10.58 -5.05 13.46
CA GLU A 41 -11.57 -5.60 12.53
C GLU A 41 -10.91 -6.10 11.25
N VAL A 42 -10.09 -5.26 10.59
CA VAL A 42 -9.40 -5.61 9.34
C VAL A 42 -8.50 -6.84 9.51
N LEU A 43 -7.77 -6.93 10.63
CA LEU A 43 -6.92 -8.09 10.93
C LEU A 43 -7.74 -9.35 11.20
N TYR A 44 -8.88 -9.23 11.88
CA TYR A 44 -9.76 -10.35 12.20
C TYR A 44 -10.47 -10.89 10.96
N THR A 45 -10.93 -10.01 10.06
CA THR A 45 -11.62 -10.37 8.82
C THR A 45 -10.65 -10.78 7.71
N ASN A 46 -9.36 -10.54 7.90
CA ASN A 46 -8.32 -10.70 6.88
C ASN A 46 -8.66 -9.88 5.61
N GLU A 47 -9.20 -8.67 5.80
CA GLU A 47 -9.50 -7.77 4.69
C GLU A 47 -8.20 -7.13 4.19
N TYR A 48 -8.09 -6.93 2.87
CA TYR A 48 -6.92 -6.34 2.22
C TYR A 48 -5.64 -7.20 2.31
N GLU A 49 -5.78 -8.52 2.14
CA GLU A 49 -4.65 -9.41 1.95
C GLU A 49 -3.72 -8.94 0.82
N PRO A 50 -2.41 -9.23 0.92
CA PRO A 50 -1.49 -8.99 -0.17
C PRO A 50 -1.91 -9.76 -1.42
N ASP A 51 -1.53 -9.22 -2.59
CA ASP A 51 -1.65 -9.94 -3.84
C ASP A 51 -0.87 -11.26 -3.79
N ALA A 52 -1.38 -12.28 -4.47
CA ALA A 52 -0.69 -13.55 -4.61
C ALA A 52 0.67 -13.38 -5.33
N ASP A 53 1.63 -14.24 -4.99
CA ASP A 53 2.98 -14.24 -5.58
C ASP A 53 2.95 -14.27 -7.11
N GLU A 54 2.00 -15.02 -7.70
CA GLU A 54 1.82 -15.12 -9.15
C GLU A 54 1.44 -13.77 -9.78
N THR A 55 0.61 -12.97 -9.11
CA THR A 55 0.20 -11.64 -9.55
C THR A 55 1.40 -10.68 -9.52
N LEU A 56 2.19 -10.71 -8.45
CA LEU A 56 3.41 -9.91 -8.33
C LEU A 56 4.44 -10.29 -9.41
N LEU A 57 4.62 -11.59 -9.65
CA LEU A 57 5.51 -12.09 -10.69
C LEU A 57 5.03 -11.70 -12.10
N ALA A 58 3.72 -11.72 -12.35
CA ALA A 58 3.16 -11.26 -13.61
C ALA A 58 3.41 -9.76 -13.82
N ALA A 59 3.17 -8.93 -12.79
CA ALA A 59 3.46 -7.49 -12.86
C ALA A 59 4.95 -7.22 -13.11
N PHE A 60 5.84 -7.96 -12.45
CA PHE A 60 7.28 -7.87 -12.70
C PHE A 60 7.64 -8.17 -14.16
N ARG A 61 7.09 -9.25 -14.73
CA ARG A 61 7.34 -9.65 -16.13
C ARG A 61 6.82 -8.65 -17.15
N VAL A 62 5.79 -7.86 -16.82
CA VAL A 62 5.32 -6.77 -17.68
C VAL A 62 6.37 -5.65 -17.77
N ILE A 63 7.15 -5.44 -16.72
CA ILE A 63 8.23 -4.45 -16.67
C ILE A 63 9.52 -5.01 -17.29
N ASP A 64 9.88 -6.25 -16.94
CA ASP A 64 11.05 -6.97 -17.49
C ASP A 64 10.74 -7.61 -18.86
N THR A 65 10.52 -6.77 -19.86
CA THR A 65 10.14 -7.20 -21.22
C THR A 65 11.21 -8.05 -21.92
N GLU A 66 12.49 -7.85 -21.57
CA GLU A 66 13.63 -8.60 -22.10
C GLU A 66 13.93 -9.89 -21.33
N LYS A 67 13.18 -10.20 -20.26
CA LYS A 67 13.33 -11.40 -19.41
C LYS A 67 14.73 -11.52 -18.79
N LYS A 68 15.28 -10.41 -18.34
CA LYS A 68 16.59 -10.33 -17.67
C LYS A 68 16.57 -10.93 -16.27
N GLY A 69 15.39 -11.00 -15.64
CA GLY A 69 15.21 -11.41 -14.25
C GLY A 69 15.48 -10.30 -13.23
N TYR A 70 15.71 -9.06 -13.68
CA TYR A 70 15.92 -7.89 -12.83
C TYR A 70 15.32 -6.63 -13.46
N ILE A 71 14.97 -5.64 -12.63
CA ILE A 71 14.55 -4.29 -13.05
C ILE A 71 15.60 -3.31 -12.54
N GLU A 72 16.04 -2.41 -13.41
CA GLU A 72 16.98 -1.34 -13.02
C GLU A 72 16.37 -0.45 -11.94
N ALA A 73 17.17 -0.09 -10.93
CA ALA A 73 16.69 0.66 -9.77
C ALA A 73 16.08 2.02 -10.15
N GLU A 74 16.63 2.68 -11.19
CA GLU A 74 16.10 3.94 -11.72
C GLU A 74 14.70 3.75 -12.33
N VAL A 75 14.50 2.69 -13.11
CA VAL A 75 13.21 2.37 -13.74
C VAL A 75 12.17 2.06 -12.66
N MET A 76 12.54 1.27 -11.65
CA MET A 76 11.63 0.98 -10.53
C MET A 76 11.25 2.26 -9.77
N ARG A 77 12.22 3.16 -9.53
CA ARG A 77 11.95 4.44 -8.87
C ARG A 77 11.00 5.31 -9.69
N GLU A 78 11.24 5.43 -11.00
CA GLU A 78 10.37 6.18 -11.91
C GLU A 78 8.95 5.63 -11.87
N LEU A 79 8.77 4.31 -11.99
CA LEU A 79 7.45 3.69 -11.96
C LEU A 79 6.72 3.92 -10.63
N LEU A 80 7.39 3.74 -9.49
CA LEU A 80 6.79 3.94 -8.16
C LEU A 80 6.45 5.41 -7.84
N THR A 81 7.09 6.36 -8.52
CA THR A 81 6.87 7.81 -8.31
C THR A 81 5.97 8.46 -9.35
N THR A 82 5.75 7.82 -10.51
CA THR A 82 4.96 8.40 -11.62
C THR A 82 3.67 7.65 -11.91
N ARG A 83 3.54 6.38 -11.50
CA ARG A 83 2.37 5.54 -11.81
C ARG A 83 1.51 5.31 -10.57
N CYS A 84 0.22 5.04 -10.80
CA CYS A 84 -0.79 4.73 -9.78
C CYS A 84 -0.89 5.82 -8.70
N THR A 85 -0.69 5.47 -7.43
CA THR A 85 -0.57 6.41 -6.31
C THR A 85 0.91 6.55 -6.02
N PRO A 86 1.56 7.67 -6.43
CA PRO A 86 2.97 7.89 -6.21
C PRO A 86 3.36 7.68 -4.75
N PHE A 87 4.44 6.94 -4.53
CA PHE A 87 5.06 6.86 -3.21
C PHE A 87 5.57 8.24 -2.81
N ARG A 88 5.36 8.62 -1.54
CA ARG A 88 5.96 9.82 -0.98
C ARG A 88 7.45 9.58 -0.72
N GLU A 89 8.29 10.62 -0.70
CA GLU A 89 9.74 10.49 -0.45
C GLU A 89 10.06 9.65 0.80
N LYS A 90 9.33 9.87 1.90
CA LYS A 90 9.48 9.11 3.14
C LYS A 90 9.18 7.61 2.99
N GLU A 91 8.28 7.23 2.08
CA GLU A 91 7.96 5.83 1.80
C GLU A 91 9.04 5.20 0.89
N MET A 92 9.69 5.99 0.03
CA MET A 92 10.81 5.53 -0.81
C MET A 92 12.08 5.25 -0.01
N GLU A 93 12.37 6.06 1.03
CA GLU A 93 13.51 5.83 1.93
C GLU A 93 13.43 4.51 2.72
N GLY A 94 12.20 4.06 3.05
CA GLY A 94 12.00 2.77 3.72
C GLY A 94 12.19 1.58 2.78
N ASN A 95 11.83 1.71 1.50
CA ASN A 95 11.87 0.62 0.54
C ASN A 95 13.30 0.29 0.04
N SER A 96 14.21 1.27 0.06
CA SER A 96 15.60 1.08 -0.38
C SER A 96 16.45 0.23 0.57
N ARG A 97 16.08 0.13 1.86
CA ARG A 97 16.80 -0.67 2.86
C ARG A 97 16.46 -2.16 2.83
N SER A 98 15.35 -2.54 2.19
CA SER A 98 14.84 -3.92 2.16
C SER A 98 15.43 -4.76 1.02
N VAL A 99 16.22 -4.14 0.13
CA VAL A 99 16.80 -4.76 -1.09
C VAL A 99 18.33 -4.85 -1.00
N SER A 100 18.89 -4.78 0.22
CA SER A 100 20.34 -4.91 0.49
C SER A 100 20.66 -6.22 1.20
#